data_AF-A0A0C9TLZ8-F1
#
_entry.id   AF-A0A0C9TLZ8-F1
#
_cell.length_a   1.000
_cell.length_b   1.000
_cell.length_c   1.000
_cell.angle_alpha   90.00
_cell.angle_beta   90.00
_cell.angle_gamma   90.00
#
_symmetry.space_group_name_H-M   'P 1'
#
loop_
_entity.id
_entity.type
_entity.pdbx_description
1 polymer ?
#
loop_
_entity_poly.entity_id
_entity_poly.type
_entity_poly.pdbx_seq_one_letter_code
_entity_poly.pdbx_strand_id
1 'polypeptide(L)'
;PKFKPVKAAIEAGLKNLNKWYKRTDNSNAYFICLVLDPSSKLAYVEEHWDHEWLERGKIQLETVVNLSKHFYLGKFSYNYSSPKKGSYAQEWMRTAVRGRLLTERSQRKPRQELEDYLTSPLEEKCDDVVRWWGQHQHQYPTLARIARDYLAIQASAVASERTFSSAGITGTDRRSCLLPETFEALQILKSGYKNGFIS
;
A
#
# COMPACT_ATOMS: atom_id res chain seq x y z
N PRO A 1 33.79 -34.04 6.33
CA PRO A 1 32.41 -33.63 5.96
C PRO A 1 32.30 -33.24 4.48
N LYS A 2 31.27 -33.75 3.80
CA LYS A 2 31.03 -33.67 2.35
C LYS A 2 30.98 -32.25 1.76
N PHE A 3 30.78 -31.22 2.59
CA PHE A 3 30.63 -29.81 2.18
C PHE A 3 31.79 -28.89 2.59
N LYS A 4 32.93 -29.45 3.02
CA LYS A 4 34.10 -28.66 3.44
C LYS A 4 34.57 -27.61 2.40
N PRO A 5 34.55 -27.87 1.07
CA PRO A 5 35.00 -26.90 0.06
C PRO A 5 34.08 -25.68 -0.09
N VAL A 6 32.78 -25.84 0.12
CA VAL A 6 31.77 -24.78 -0.05
C VAL A 6 31.38 -24.11 1.27
N LYS A 7 31.91 -24.58 2.40
CA LYS A 7 31.61 -24.06 3.74
C LYS A 7 31.75 -22.54 3.82
N ALA A 8 32.87 -21.99 3.33
CA ALA A 8 33.13 -20.55 3.36
C ALA A 8 32.11 -19.75 2.54
N ALA A 9 31.69 -20.28 1.37
CA ALA A 9 30.67 -19.64 0.53
C ALA A 9 29.29 -19.66 1.22
N ILE A 10 28.93 -20.76 1.87
CA ILE A 10 27.68 -20.88 2.64
C ILE A 10 27.68 -19.89 3.81
N GLU A 11 28.76 -19.81 4.58
CA GLU A 11 28.89 -18.86 5.70
C GLU A 11 28.79 -17.40 5.23
N ALA A 12 29.44 -17.06 4.11
CA ALA A 12 29.32 -15.74 3.50
C ALA A 12 27.89 -15.45 3.04
N GLY A 13 27.21 -16.44 2.44
CA GLY A 13 25.80 -16.35 2.03
C GLY A 13 24.87 -16.10 3.21
N LEU A 14 25.02 -16.86 4.30
CA LEU A 14 24.25 -16.68 5.54
C LEU A 14 24.49 -15.31 6.16
N LYS A 15 25.74 -14.84 6.17
CA LYS A 15 26.08 -13.49 6.66
C LYS A 15 25.41 -12.40 5.81
N ASN A 16 25.36 -12.58 4.49
CA ASN A 16 24.70 -11.65 3.60
C ASN A 16 23.17 -11.68 3.79
N LEU A 17 22.56 -12.86 3.89
CA LEU A 17 21.13 -13.00 4.18
C LEU A 17 20.76 -12.31 5.50
N ASN A 18 21.52 -12.57 6.57
CA ASN A 18 21.28 -11.94 7.86
C ASN A 18 21.43 -10.40 7.80
N LYS A 19 22.40 -9.90 7.04
CA LYS A 19 22.58 -8.45 6.82
C LYS A 19 21.34 -7.81 6.19
N TRP A 20 20.75 -8.44 5.17
CA TRP A 20 19.58 -7.89 4.48
C TRP A 20 18.28 -8.14 5.22
N TYR A 21 18.16 -9.28 5.90
CA TYR A 21 17.03 -9.56 6.79
C TYR A 21 16.95 -8.50 7.89
N LYS A 22 18.05 -8.17 8.57
CA LYS A 22 18.06 -7.08 9.56
C LYS A 22 17.73 -5.69 9.01
N ARG A 23 17.77 -5.49 7.69
CA ARG A 23 17.35 -4.22 7.07
C ARG A 23 15.85 -4.13 6.90
N THR A 24 15.11 -5.25 6.90
CA THR A 24 13.64 -5.20 6.90
C THR A 24 13.13 -4.55 8.19
N ASP A 25 13.89 -4.66 9.27
CA ASP A 25 13.60 -4.05 10.57
C ASP A 25 13.59 -2.52 10.54
N ASN A 26 14.20 -1.91 9.51
CA ASN A 26 14.21 -0.45 9.34
C ASN A 26 12.88 0.10 8.80
N SER A 27 11.93 -0.76 8.46
CA SER A 27 10.63 -0.36 7.93
C SER A 27 9.50 -1.16 8.56
N ASN A 28 8.46 -0.45 8.97
CA ASN A 28 7.20 -1.03 9.42
C ASN A 28 6.34 -1.57 8.26
N ALA A 29 6.73 -1.32 7.00
CA ALA A 29 5.92 -1.64 5.83
C ALA A 29 5.59 -3.13 5.76
N TYR A 30 6.55 -4.01 6.09
CA TYR A 30 6.33 -5.45 6.03
C TYR A 30 5.26 -5.91 7.02
N PHE A 31 5.37 -5.50 8.29
CA PHE A 31 4.37 -5.80 9.31
C PHE A 31 3.00 -5.23 8.95
N ILE A 32 2.95 -3.97 8.53
CA ILE A 32 1.68 -3.30 8.18
C ILE A 32 1.02 -3.99 6.99
N CYS A 33 1.76 -4.37 5.94
CA CYS A 33 1.20 -5.08 4.80
C CYS A 33 0.62 -6.44 5.18
N LEU A 34 1.30 -7.21 6.04
CA LEU A 34 0.81 -8.50 6.52
C LEU A 34 -0.50 -8.37 7.31
N VAL A 35 -0.59 -7.35 8.18
CA VAL A 35 -1.80 -7.12 8.98
C VAL A 35 -2.95 -6.60 8.11
N LEU A 36 -2.66 -5.81 7.09
CA LEU A 36 -3.67 -5.31 6.14
C LEU A 36 -4.16 -6.38 5.15
N ASP A 37 -3.57 -7.56 5.14
CA ASP A 37 -4.14 -8.70 4.43
C ASP A 37 -5.28 -9.31 5.27
N PRO A 38 -6.53 -9.31 4.78
CA PRO A 38 -7.67 -9.81 5.53
C PRO A 38 -7.66 -11.34 5.72
N SER A 39 -6.85 -12.07 4.94
CA SER A 39 -6.73 -13.54 5.05
C SER A 39 -5.83 -13.98 6.21
N SER A 40 -4.84 -13.16 6.57
CA SER A 40 -3.91 -13.46 7.66
C SER A 40 -4.08 -12.55 8.88
N LYS A 41 -4.29 -11.25 8.68
CA LYS A 41 -4.31 -10.22 9.73
C LYS A 41 -3.13 -10.40 10.70
N LEU A 42 -3.42 -10.54 11.99
CA LEU A 42 -2.42 -10.81 13.03
C LEU A 42 -2.11 -12.30 13.20
N ALA A 43 -2.95 -13.21 12.70
CA ALA A 43 -2.85 -14.65 13.00
C ALA A 43 -1.48 -15.24 12.62
N TYR A 44 -0.99 -14.91 11.41
CA TYR A 44 0.33 -15.37 10.96
C TYR A 44 1.47 -14.84 11.83
N VAL A 45 1.39 -13.57 12.24
CA VAL A 45 2.46 -12.93 13.01
C VAL A 45 2.45 -13.42 14.45
N GLU A 46 1.28 -13.62 15.04
CA GLU A 46 1.11 -14.15 16.39
C GLU A 46 1.59 -15.60 16.52
N GLU A 47 1.47 -16.40 15.46
CA GLU A 47 1.95 -17.78 15.45
C GLU A 47 3.47 -17.90 15.19
N HIS A 48 4.03 -17.04 14.33
CA HIS A 48 5.37 -17.25 13.80
C HIS A 48 6.44 -16.25 14.24
N TRP A 49 6.08 -15.12 14.86
CA TRP A 49 7.04 -14.09 15.24
C TRP A 49 7.23 -14.03 16.75
N ASP A 50 8.41 -13.57 17.19
CA ASP A 50 8.62 -13.35 18.62
C ASP A 50 7.75 -12.21 19.14
N HIS A 51 7.34 -12.33 20.41
CA HIS A 51 6.47 -11.38 21.08
C HIS A 51 7.00 -9.93 21.04
N GLU A 52 8.32 -9.73 21.11
CA GLU A 52 8.92 -8.39 21.04
C GLU A 52 8.71 -7.73 19.66
N TRP A 53 8.78 -8.52 18.58
CA TRP A 53 8.53 -8.03 17.22
C TRP A 53 7.06 -7.71 16.99
N LEU A 54 6.18 -8.58 17.49
CA LEU A 54 4.73 -8.40 17.43
C LEU A 54 4.31 -7.08 18.12
N GLU A 55 4.76 -6.86 19.36
CA GLU A 55 4.40 -5.67 20.13
C GLU A 55 4.93 -4.39 19.48
N ARG A 56 6.18 -4.39 19.02
CA ARG A 56 6.75 -3.25 18.28
C ARG A 56 5.95 -2.95 17.01
N GLY A 57 5.57 -3.97 16.26
CA GLY A 57 4.74 -3.82 15.07
C GLY A 57 3.35 -3.25 15.37
N LYS A 58 2.68 -3.74 16.42
CA LYS A 58 1.37 -3.23 16.88
C LYS A 58 1.44 -1.75 17.24
N ILE A 59 2.45 -1.34 18.02
CA ILE A 59 2.67 0.08 18.39
C ILE A 59 2.87 0.96 17.14
N GLN A 60 3.67 0.49 16.19
CA GLN A 60 3.93 1.24 14.95
C GLN A 60 2.67 1.36 14.08
N LEU A 61 1.88 0.28 13.95
CA LEU A 61 0.62 0.29 13.22
C LEU A 61 -0.37 1.29 13.84
N GLU A 62 -0.53 1.27 15.17
CA GLU A 62 -1.37 2.24 15.88
C GLU A 62 -0.89 3.68 15.63
N THR A 63 0.42 3.91 15.66
CA THR A 63 1.00 5.23 15.37
C THR A 63 0.63 5.71 13.96
N VAL A 64 0.78 4.84 12.94
CA VAL A 64 0.42 5.16 11.55
C VAL A 64 -1.07 5.45 11.42
N VAL A 65 -1.92 4.64 12.04
CA VAL A 65 -3.39 4.83 12.04
C VAL A 65 -3.76 6.17 12.69
N ASN A 66 -3.16 6.52 13.81
CA ASN A 66 -3.41 7.79 14.48
C ASN A 66 -2.93 9.01 13.66
N LEU A 67 -1.74 8.93 13.06
CA LEU A 67 -1.20 9.99 12.20
C LEU A 67 -2.04 10.20 10.94
N SER A 68 -2.52 9.11 10.34
CA SER A 68 -3.33 9.15 9.12
C SER A 68 -4.62 9.96 9.29
N LYS A 69 -5.20 9.98 10.50
CA LYS A 69 -6.36 10.81 10.84
C LYS A 69 -6.11 12.29 10.53
N HIS A 70 -4.97 12.82 10.97
CA HIS A 70 -4.61 14.22 10.80
C HIS A 70 -4.27 14.54 9.34
N PHE A 71 -3.54 13.63 8.68
CA PHE A 71 -3.10 13.83 7.31
C PHE A 71 -4.24 13.79 6.29
N TYR A 72 -5.26 12.95 6.54
CA TYR A 72 -6.35 12.71 5.60
C TYR A 72 -7.66 13.46 5.90
N LEU A 73 -7.89 13.93 7.14
CA LEU A 73 -8.99 14.86 7.44
C LEU A 73 -8.66 16.30 7.00
N GLY A 74 -7.39 16.71 7.04
CA GLY A 74 -6.97 18.06 6.65
C GLY A 74 -7.01 18.35 5.14
N LYS A 75 -6.98 17.31 4.28
CA LYS A 75 -6.95 17.48 2.82
C LYS A 75 -8.32 17.53 2.14
N PHE A 76 -9.40 17.33 2.89
CA PHE A 76 -10.77 17.35 2.36
C PHE A 76 -11.63 18.39 3.08
N SER A 77 -11.30 19.67 2.88
CA SER A 77 -12.36 20.67 2.74
C SER A 77 -13.06 20.39 1.41
N TYR A 78 -14.06 19.51 1.42
CA TYR A 78 -14.98 19.46 0.28
C TYR A 78 -15.61 20.85 0.19
N ASN A 79 -15.28 21.59 -0.85
CA ASN A 79 -16.04 22.77 -1.23
C ASN A 79 -17.43 22.27 -1.62
N TYR A 80 -18.31 22.16 -0.63
CA TYR A 80 -19.71 21.87 -0.86
C TYR A 80 -20.24 23.01 -1.71
N SER A 81 -20.42 22.71 -3.00
CA SER A 81 -21.20 23.58 -3.85
C SER A 81 -22.62 23.50 -3.30
N SER A 82 -23.11 24.59 -2.71
CA SER A 82 -24.53 24.69 -2.36
C SER A 82 -25.37 24.24 -3.55
N PRO A 83 -26.46 23.48 -3.34
CA PRO A 83 -27.28 22.97 -4.43
C PRO A 83 -27.62 24.12 -5.39
N LYS A 84 -27.32 23.96 -6.68
CA LYS A 84 -27.70 24.95 -7.68
C LYS A 84 -29.23 25.09 -7.64
N LYS A 85 -29.74 26.33 -7.56
CA LYS A 85 -31.18 26.60 -7.64
C LYS A 85 -31.73 25.95 -8.91
N GLY A 86 -32.75 25.09 -8.77
CA GLY A 86 -33.37 24.34 -9.87
C GLY A 86 -32.99 22.85 -9.97
N SER A 87 -32.14 22.33 -9.07
CA SER A 87 -31.81 20.90 -9.05
C SER A 87 -32.97 20.03 -8.55
N TYR A 88 -33.11 18.83 -9.13
CA TYR A 88 -34.17 17.87 -8.81
C TYR A 88 -34.14 17.46 -7.33
N ALA A 89 -35.31 17.19 -6.75
CA ALA A 89 -35.45 16.94 -5.32
C ALA A 89 -34.56 15.79 -4.79
N GLN A 90 -34.26 14.80 -5.64
CA GLN A 90 -33.41 13.69 -5.26
C GLN A 90 -31.92 14.09 -5.11
N GLU A 91 -31.46 15.13 -5.80
CA GLU A 91 -30.05 15.53 -5.82
C GLU A 91 -29.66 16.24 -4.51
N TRP A 92 -30.50 17.14 -4.01
CA TRP A 92 -30.26 17.81 -2.72
C TRP A 92 -30.35 16.80 -1.57
N MET A 93 -31.29 15.85 -1.65
CA MET A 93 -31.46 14.81 -0.64
C MET A 93 -30.22 13.89 -0.59
N ARG A 94 -29.72 13.45 -1.74
CA ARG A 94 -28.45 12.70 -1.84
C ARG A 94 -27.26 13.48 -1.30
N THR A 95 -27.19 14.78 -1.58
CA THR A 95 -26.12 15.65 -1.10
C THR A 95 -26.15 15.80 0.43
N ALA A 96 -27.32 16.02 1.02
CA ALA A 96 -27.50 16.13 2.47
C ALA A 96 -27.14 14.82 3.19
N VAL A 97 -27.59 13.68 2.65
CA VAL A 97 -27.24 12.35 3.17
C VAL A 97 -25.73 12.10 3.09
N ARG A 98 -25.10 12.44 1.97
CA ARG A 98 -23.63 12.33 1.80
C ARG A 98 -22.87 13.20 2.80
N GLY A 99 -23.36 14.42 3.05
CA GLY A 99 -22.79 15.32 4.05
C GLY A 99 -22.80 14.69 5.44
N ARG A 100 -23.96 14.18 5.87
CA ARG A 100 -24.11 13.51 7.16
C ARG A 100 -23.23 12.26 7.28
N LEU A 101 -23.20 11.40 6.26
CA LEU A 101 -22.36 10.20 6.24
C LEU A 101 -20.87 10.53 6.39
N LEU A 102 -20.41 11.63 5.78
CA LEU A 102 -19.01 12.05 5.90
C LEU A 102 -18.69 12.62 7.28
N THR A 103 -19.63 13.33 7.91
CA THR A 103 -19.51 13.81 9.29
C THR A 103 -19.45 12.64 10.27
N GLU A 104 -20.35 11.67 10.14
CA GLU A 104 -20.36 10.45 10.96
C GLU A 104 -19.06 9.65 10.78
N ARG A 105 -18.54 9.55 9.55
CA ARG A 105 -17.24 8.92 9.27
C ARG A 105 -16.07 9.67 9.90
N SER A 106 -16.10 11.00 9.91
CA SER A 106 -15.04 11.82 10.52
C SER A 106 -15.03 11.73 12.05
N GLN A 107 -16.17 11.37 12.65
CA GLN A 107 -16.31 11.16 14.09
C GLN A 107 -15.84 9.77 14.55
N ARG A 108 -15.78 8.76 13.66
CA ARG A 108 -15.26 7.44 14.02
C ARG A 108 -13.79 7.55 14.44
N LYS A 109 -13.47 6.91 15.57
CA LYS A 109 -12.09 6.87 16.06
C LYS A 109 -11.31 5.85 15.22
N PRO A 110 -10.17 6.22 14.61
CA PRO A 110 -9.35 5.30 13.82
C PRO A 110 -8.92 4.05 14.58
N ARG A 111 -8.72 4.18 15.90
CA ARG A 111 -8.42 3.05 16.77
C ARG A 111 -9.55 2.02 16.82
N GLN A 112 -10.81 2.47 16.90
CA GLN A 112 -11.96 1.58 16.88
C GLN A 112 -12.09 0.90 15.51
N GLU A 113 -11.85 1.64 14.43
CA GLU A 113 -11.83 1.06 13.07
C GLU A 113 -10.78 -0.06 12.93
N LEU A 114 -9.59 0.13 13.50
CA LEU A 114 -8.54 -0.89 13.55
C LEU A 114 -8.98 -2.10 14.39
N GLU A 115 -9.50 -1.88 15.60
CA GLU A 115 -9.99 -2.94 16.47
C GLU A 115 -11.13 -3.75 15.80
N ASP A 116 -12.09 -3.09 15.15
CA ASP A 116 -13.19 -3.70 14.40
C ASP A 116 -12.66 -4.58 13.25
N TYR A 117 -11.62 -4.12 12.54
CA TYR A 117 -11.00 -4.90 11.47
C TYR A 117 -10.25 -6.12 12.01
N LEU A 118 -9.46 -5.96 13.07
CA LEU A 118 -8.67 -7.04 13.66
C LEU A 118 -9.54 -8.12 14.32
N THR A 119 -10.69 -7.74 14.88
CA THR A 119 -11.64 -8.67 15.52
C THR A 119 -12.58 -9.35 14.54
N SER A 120 -12.76 -8.81 13.33
CA SER A 120 -13.56 -9.46 12.30
C SER A 120 -12.93 -10.79 11.85
N PRO A 121 -13.73 -11.77 11.38
CA PRO A 121 -13.22 -13.07 10.95
C PRO A 121 -12.19 -12.96 9.82
N LEU A 122 -11.30 -13.95 9.71
CA LEU A 122 -10.35 -14.03 8.59
C LEU A 122 -11.10 -14.36 7.29
N GLU A 123 -10.62 -13.80 6.18
CA GLU A 123 -11.16 -14.07 4.85
C GLU A 123 -10.45 -15.28 4.22
N GLU A 124 -11.16 -16.39 4.06
CA GLU A 124 -10.58 -17.65 3.58
C GLU A 124 -10.05 -17.57 2.13
N LYS A 125 -10.57 -16.65 1.32
CA LYS A 125 -10.14 -16.42 -0.07
C LYS A 125 -10.05 -14.93 -0.38
N CYS A 126 -8.84 -14.39 -0.30
CA CYS A 126 -8.53 -13.03 -0.73
C CYS A 126 -7.56 -13.06 -1.93
N ASP A 127 -8.08 -13.29 -3.13
CA ASP A 127 -7.25 -13.33 -4.36
C ASP A 127 -6.66 -11.95 -4.69
N ASP A 128 -7.36 -10.88 -4.31
CA ASP A 128 -6.94 -9.49 -4.54
C ASP A 128 -7.24 -8.62 -3.32
N VAL A 129 -6.23 -8.44 -2.48
CA VAL A 129 -6.27 -7.64 -1.26
C VAL A 129 -6.62 -6.18 -1.57
N VAL A 130 -6.12 -5.63 -2.69
CA VAL A 130 -6.37 -4.23 -3.08
C VAL A 130 -7.84 -4.05 -3.46
N ARG A 131 -8.41 -4.99 -4.21
CA ARG A 131 -9.84 -4.99 -4.55
C ARG A 131 -10.71 -5.15 -3.30
N TRP A 132 -10.31 -5.99 -2.35
CA TRP A 132 -11.03 -6.16 -1.08
C TRP A 132 -11.11 -4.84 -0.31
N TRP A 133 -9.99 -4.11 -0.17
CA TRP A 133 -9.97 -2.78 0.44
C TRP A 133 -10.81 -1.76 -0.33
N GLY A 134 -10.85 -1.87 -1.67
CA GLY A 134 -11.71 -1.06 -2.52
C GLY A 134 -13.22 -1.26 -2.24
N GLN A 135 -13.64 -2.47 -1.91
CA GLN A 135 -15.02 -2.80 -1.56
C GLN A 135 -15.36 -2.37 -0.12
N HIS A 136 -14.41 -2.55 0.82
CA HIS A 136 -14.61 -2.26 2.24
C HIS A 136 -14.24 -0.83 2.66
N GLN A 137 -13.88 0.05 1.70
CA GLN A 137 -13.51 1.45 1.95
C GLN A 137 -14.58 2.27 2.71
N HIS A 138 -15.85 1.86 2.65
CA HIS A 138 -16.93 2.53 3.36
C HIS A 138 -17.06 2.09 4.82
N GLN A 139 -16.66 0.86 5.12
CA GLN A 139 -16.63 0.30 6.46
C GLN A 139 -15.36 0.74 7.20
N TYR A 140 -14.23 0.71 6.50
CA TYR A 140 -12.90 1.03 7.00
C TYR A 140 -12.24 2.15 6.18
N PRO A 141 -12.70 3.41 6.29
CA PRO A 141 -12.23 4.52 5.44
C PRO A 141 -10.79 4.95 5.72
N THR A 142 -10.29 4.80 6.95
CA THR A 142 -8.92 5.16 7.33
C THR A 142 -7.96 4.06 6.92
N LEU A 143 -8.28 2.80 7.25
CA LEU A 143 -7.44 1.65 6.91
C LEU A 143 -7.38 1.44 5.40
N ALA A 144 -8.48 1.62 4.65
CA ALA A 144 -8.45 1.52 3.20
C ALA A 144 -7.50 2.55 2.55
N ARG A 145 -7.31 3.72 3.17
CA ARG A 145 -6.31 4.69 2.69
C ARG A 145 -4.90 4.20 2.96
N ILE A 146 -4.63 3.74 4.18
CA ILE A 146 -3.34 3.17 4.56
C ILE A 146 -3.00 1.98 3.66
N ALA A 147 -3.97 1.10 3.39
CA ALA A 147 -3.81 -0.04 2.49
C ALA A 147 -3.41 0.39 1.08
N ARG A 148 -3.98 1.47 0.53
CA ARG A 148 -3.55 1.97 -0.78
C ARG A 148 -2.13 2.51 -0.79
N ASP A 149 -1.65 3.06 0.33
CA ASP A 149 -0.27 3.56 0.42
C ASP A 149 0.73 2.42 0.61
N TYR A 150 0.43 1.48 1.51
CA TYR A 150 1.34 0.40 1.90
C TYR A 150 1.34 -0.76 0.91
N LEU A 151 0.18 -1.21 0.43
CA LEU A 151 0.12 -2.33 -0.53
C LEU A 151 0.61 -1.94 -1.92
N ALA A 152 0.75 -0.64 -2.21
CA ALA A 152 1.38 -0.16 -3.43
C ALA A 152 2.91 -0.26 -3.41
N ILE A 153 3.51 -0.51 -2.23
CA ILE A 153 4.96 -0.67 -2.10
C ILE A 153 5.37 -1.96 -2.79
N GLN A 154 6.20 -1.85 -3.82
CA GLN A 154 6.73 -3.02 -4.52
C GLN A 154 7.67 -3.81 -3.59
N ALA A 155 7.39 -5.11 -3.45
CA ALA A 155 8.23 -6.02 -2.65
C ALA A 155 9.64 -6.23 -3.23
N SER A 156 9.85 -5.92 -4.52
CA SER A 156 11.15 -6.10 -5.17
C SER A 156 11.42 -4.98 -6.19
N ALA A 157 12.71 -4.72 -6.39
CA ALA A 157 13.18 -3.83 -7.46
C ALA A 157 13.07 -4.47 -8.86
N VAL A 158 12.62 -5.73 -8.98
CA VAL A 158 12.61 -6.44 -10.27
C VAL A 158 11.74 -5.72 -11.31
N ALA A 159 10.62 -5.10 -10.90
CA ALA A 159 9.77 -4.36 -11.82
C ALA A 159 10.46 -3.09 -12.35
N SER A 160 11.16 -2.35 -11.48
CA SER A 160 11.94 -1.18 -11.91
C SER A 160 13.16 -1.60 -12.74
N GLU A 161 13.87 -2.66 -12.37
CA GLU A 161 14.99 -3.22 -13.14
C GLU A 161 14.57 -3.68 -14.54
N ARG A 162 13.44 -4.38 -14.67
CA ARG A 162 12.89 -4.74 -16.00
C ARG A 162 12.58 -3.50 -16.83
N THR A 163 12.00 -2.48 -16.19
CA THR A 163 11.67 -1.21 -16.85
C THR A 163 12.96 -0.53 -17.34
N PHE A 164 13.98 -0.40 -16.49
CA PHE A 164 15.28 0.19 -16.82
C PHE A 164 16.07 -0.61 -17.86
N SER A 165 16.10 -1.94 -17.74
CA SER A 165 16.72 -2.82 -18.73
C SER A 165 16.07 -2.63 -20.11
N SER A 166 14.74 -2.57 -20.15
CA SER A 166 14.02 -2.29 -21.40
C SER A 166 14.24 -0.86 -21.92
N ALA A 167 14.50 0.10 -21.03
CA ALA A 167 14.78 1.49 -21.36
C ALA A 167 16.20 1.64 -21.93
N GLY A 168 17.14 0.78 -21.55
CA GLY A 168 18.48 0.68 -22.15
C GLY A 168 18.45 0.41 -23.65
N ILE A 169 17.42 -0.29 -24.16
CA ILE A 169 17.21 -0.49 -25.61
C ILE A 169 16.83 0.85 -26.28
N THR A 170 16.01 1.66 -25.62
CA THR A 170 15.61 3.00 -26.11
C THR A 170 16.79 3.97 -26.12
N GLY A 171 17.68 3.86 -25.12
CA GLY A 171 18.87 4.72 -24.94
C GLY A 171 20.19 4.07 -25.39
N THR A 172 20.19 3.25 -26.45
CA THR A 172 21.43 2.68 -26.99
C THR A 172 22.36 3.76 -27.57
N ASP A 173 23.68 3.53 -27.61
CA ASP A 173 24.71 4.48 -28.10
C ASP A 173 24.42 5.09 -29.49
N ARG A 174 23.63 4.39 -30.32
CA ARG A 174 23.22 4.86 -31.66
C ARG A 174 22.08 5.90 -31.64
N ARG A 175 21.43 6.15 -30.49
CA ARG A 175 20.35 7.13 -30.27
C ARG A 175 20.62 8.01 -29.03
N SER A 176 21.89 8.31 -28.77
CA SER A 176 22.38 9.00 -27.56
C SER A 176 22.07 10.51 -27.47
N CYS A 177 21.31 11.08 -28.42
CA CYS A 177 20.95 12.51 -28.43
C CYS A 177 19.53 12.81 -27.92
N LEU A 178 18.87 11.87 -27.22
CA LEU A 178 17.57 12.15 -26.61
C LEU A 178 17.76 13.00 -25.34
N LEU A 179 17.00 14.09 -25.25
CA LEU A 179 16.89 14.85 -24.01
C LEU A 179 16.21 14.00 -22.92
N PRO A 180 16.59 14.15 -21.64
CA PRO A 180 16.00 13.40 -20.53
C PRO A 180 14.46 13.44 -20.52
N GLU A 181 13.86 14.59 -20.82
CA GLU A 181 12.41 14.80 -20.84
C GLU A 181 11.76 14.00 -21.96
N THR A 182 12.41 13.93 -23.13
CA THR A 182 11.90 13.14 -24.27
C THR A 182 12.02 11.64 -23.99
N PHE A 183 13.12 11.25 -23.34
CA PHE A 183 13.32 9.86 -22.92
C PHE A 183 12.27 9.42 -21.89
N GLU A 184 12.01 10.24 -20.87
CA GLU A 184 10.96 10.00 -19.87
C GLU A 184 9.59 9.86 -20.53
N ALA A 185 9.20 10.82 -21.39
CA ALA A 185 7.93 10.78 -22.10
C ALA A 185 7.78 9.50 -22.93
N LEU A 186 8.84 9.05 -23.60
CA LEU A 186 8.85 7.80 -24.35
C LEU A 186 8.67 6.57 -23.45
N GLN A 187 9.30 6.53 -22.27
CA GLN A 187 9.11 5.41 -21.34
C GLN A 187 7.69 5.38 -20.78
N ILE A 188 7.12 6.53 -20.42
CA ILE A 188 5.73 6.65 -19.97
C ILE A 188 4.77 6.19 -21.07
N LEU A 189 4.96 6.68 -22.30
CA LEU A 189 4.13 6.31 -23.44
C LEU A 189 4.20 4.80 -23.73
N LYS A 190 5.40 4.23 -23.74
CA LYS A 190 5.63 2.79 -23.92
C LYS A 190 4.94 1.96 -22.84
N SER A 191 5.00 2.41 -21.58
CA SER A 191 4.29 1.78 -20.46
C SER A 191 2.77 1.87 -20.65
N GLY A 192 2.27 3.03 -21.06
CA GLY A 192 0.87 3.27 -21.36
C GLY A 192 0.30 2.32 -22.42
N TYR A 193 1.00 2.18 -23.55
CA TYR A 193 0.63 1.23 -24.61
C TYR A 193 0.68 -0.22 -24.12
N LYS A 194 1.75 -0.62 -23.42
CA LYS A 194 1.91 -2.00 -22.95
C LYS A 194 0.81 -2.43 -21.97
N ASN A 195 0.37 -1.51 -21.12
CA ASN A 195 -0.64 -1.77 -20.10
C ASN A 195 -2.07 -1.46 -20.60
N GLY A 196 -2.25 -1.06 -21.87
CA GLY A 196 -3.56 -0.80 -22.47
C GLY A 196 -4.23 0.50 -22.00
N PHE A 197 -3.48 1.44 -21.42
CA PHE A 197 -3.98 2.76 -21.02
C PHE A 197 -4.10 3.73 -22.20
N ILE A 198 -3.38 3.45 -23.28
CA ILE A 198 -3.35 4.25 -24.51
C ILE A 198 -3.57 3.28 -25.67
N SER A 199 -4.59 3.55 -26.49
CA SER A 199 -4.96 2.78 -27.69
C SER A 199 -4.54 3.50 -28.96
#